data_AF-G1TWS3-F1
#
_entry.id   AF-G1TWS3-F1
#
_cell.length_a   1.000
_cell.length_b   1.000
_cell.length_c   1.000
_cell.angle_alpha   90.00
_cell.angle_beta   90.00
_cell.angle_gamma   90.00
#
_symmetry.space_group_name_H-M   'P 1'
#
loop_
_entity.id
_entity.type
_entity.pdbx_description
1 polymer ?
#
loop_
_entity_poly.entity_id
_entity_poly.type
_entity_poly.pdbx_seq_one_letter_code
_entity_poly.pdbx_strand_id
1 'polypeptide(L)'
;MAELLQKMCRCLTCPAYLEQPLSLECGCSFCPDCVRSLPQEPHGEGLVCSFCSKVSRKNHLRPNRRLGQLVSKVKELEPQLRAVLQMNPRMRRFRVDVTLDADTANNFLILSDDLRSVWCGPIRQNRPALPSRFDLSVCVLGTPQFVSGHHYWEVDVGSSTEWDLGVCRNSVCRQGRIQLSSEQGFWTLSRRIRCCFSASTQPQTPLCPDPIVRRVGIFLDVDVGNVSFYCIENEAHIFTFTGLPAGEPLRPFFAPSIPPNGDQGALSICPAMHLGDAGPSDQQREDR
;
A
#
# COMPACT_ATOMS: atom_id res chain seq x y z
N MET A 1 3.27 -8.50 -1.35
CA MET A 1 4.07 -9.62 -0.77
C MET A 1 3.98 -10.90 -1.61
N ALA A 2 2.79 -11.41 -1.94
CA ALA A 2 2.63 -12.63 -2.76
C ALA A 2 3.32 -12.56 -4.14
N GLU A 3 3.22 -11.43 -4.83
CA GLU A 3 3.84 -11.26 -6.17
C GLU A 3 5.37 -11.19 -6.13
N LEU A 4 5.93 -10.58 -5.07
CA LEU A 4 7.39 -10.54 -4.87
C LEU A 4 7.92 -11.96 -4.61
N LEU A 5 7.23 -12.73 -3.75
CA LEU A 5 7.53 -14.13 -3.51
C LEU A 5 7.44 -14.95 -4.80
N GLN A 6 6.44 -14.71 -5.65
CA GLN A 6 6.33 -15.38 -6.96
C GLN A 6 7.49 -15.04 -7.89
N LYS A 7 7.86 -13.76 -8.01
CA LYS A 7 9.01 -13.34 -8.84
C LYS A 7 10.28 -14.05 -8.40
N MET A 8 10.50 -14.20 -7.09
CA MET A 8 11.68 -14.88 -6.54
C MET A 8 11.66 -16.41 -6.75
N CYS A 9 10.49 -17.01 -6.96
CA CYS A 9 10.35 -18.45 -7.18
C CYS A 9 10.40 -18.88 -8.65
N ARG A 10 10.52 -17.91 -9.58
CA ARG A 10 10.57 -18.15 -11.01
C ARG A 10 12.01 -18.21 -11.53
N CYS A 11 12.17 -18.86 -12.67
CA CYS A 11 13.43 -18.91 -13.38
C CYS A 11 13.88 -17.50 -13.80
N LEU A 12 15.18 -17.23 -13.73
CA LEU A 12 15.76 -15.93 -14.09
C LEU A 12 15.64 -15.60 -15.60
N THR A 13 15.24 -16.58 -16.41
CA THR A 13 15.17 -16.46 -17.88
C THR A 13 13.75 -16.64 -18.42
N CYS A 14 12.89 -17.41 -17.75
CA CYS A 14 11.56 -17.76 -18.24
C CYS A 14 10.53 -17.71 -17.10
N PRO A 15 9.22 -17.70 -17.41
CA PRO A 15 8.18 -17.56 -16.37
C PRO A 15 7.97 -18.83 -15.52
N ALA A 16 8.68 -19.93 -15.80
CA ALA A 16 8.49 -21.20 -15.08
C ALA A 16 8.96 -21.12 -13.61
N TYR A 17 8.25 -21.83 -12.72
CA TYR A 17 8.67 -22.02 -11.34
C TYR A 17 9.90 -22.92 -11.25
N LEU A 18 10.80 -22.61 -10.33
CA LEU A 18 12.01 -23.37 -10.03
C LEU A 18 11.72 -24.60 -9.15
N GLU A 19 10.84 -25.50 -9.60
CA GLU A 19 10.49 -26.74 -8.86
C GLU A 19 11.59 -27.81 -8.94
N GLN A 20 12.36 -27.83 -10.05
CA GLN A 20 13.53 -28.70 -10.22
C GLN A 20 14.75 -27.90 -10.73
N PRO A 21 15.24 -26.93 -9.94
CA PRO A 21 16.26 -26.00 -10.42
C PRO A 21 17.65 -26.64 -10.47
N LEU A 22 18.41 -26.23 -11.47
CA LEU A 22 19.84 -26.48 -11.57
C LEU A 22 20.59 -25.19 -11.25
N SER A 23 21.50 -25.26 -10.27
CA SER A 23 22.37 -24.16 -9.90
C SER A 23 23.71 -24.25 -10.63
N LEU A 24 24.12 -23.12 -11.21
CA LEU A 24 25.46 -22.89 -11.75
C LEU A 24 26.48 -22.71 -10.62
N GLU A 25 27.79 -22.76 -10.94
CA GLU A 25 28.86 -22.52 -9.96
C GLU A 25 28.81 -21.09 -9.37
N CYS A 26 28.28 -20.13 -10.14
CA CYS A 26 28.05 -18.77 -9.66
C CYS A 26 26.89 -18.63 -8.67
N GLY A 27 26.16 -19.71 -8.37
CA GLY A 27 25.01 -19.73 -7.45
C GLY A 27 23.66 -19.39 -8.10
N CYS A 28 23.64 -18.85 -9.32
CA CYS A 28 22.42 -18.58 -10.05
C CYS A 28 21.69 -19.90 -10.40
N SER A 29 20.37 -19.91 -10.25
CA SER A 29 19.54 -21.10 -10.44
C SER A 29 18.54 -20.90 -11.58
N PHE A 30 18.42 -21.92 -12.44
CA PHE A 30 17.59 -21.89 -13.63
C PHE A 30 16.77 -23.19 -13.73
N CYS A 31 15.67 -23.16 -14.49
CA CYS A 31 14.94 -24.39 -14.81
C CYS A 31 15.75 -25.26 -15.79
N PRO A 32 15.48 -26.58 -15.87
CA PRO A 32 16.24 -27.49 -16.72
C PRO A 32 16.27 -27.08 -18.19
N ASP A 33 15.16 -26.56 -18.72
CA ASP A 33 15.06 -26.13 -20.11
C ASP A 33 15.94 -24.89 -20.38
N CYS A 34 15.89 -23.89 -19.49
CA CYS A 34 16.74 -22.72 -19.64
C CYS A 34 18.23 -23.04 -19.49
N VAL A 35 18.63 -23.99 -18.63
CA VAL A 35 20.04 -24.42 -18.56
C VAL A 35 20.52 -25.00 -19.89
N ARG A 36 19.68 -25.77 -20.60
CA ARG A 36 20.02 -26.33 -21.92
C ARG A 36 20.17 -25.24 -22.99
N SER A 37 19.47 -24.12 -22.82
CA SER A 37 19.50 -22.96 -23.72
C SER A 37 20.53 -21.89 -23.34
N LEU A 38 21.29 -22.06 -22.26
CA LEU A 38 22.33 -21.09 -21.89
C LEU A 38 23.42 -21.02 -22.97
N PRO A 39 23.99 -19.82 -23.24
CA PRO A 39 25.11 -19.68 -24.16
C PRO A 39 26.29 -20.54 -23.72
N GLN A 40 26.97 -21.14 -24.69
CA GLN A 40 28.12 -22.01 -24.44
C GLN A 40 29.40 -21.32 -24.89
N GLU A 41 30.50 -21.64 -24.21
CA GLU A 41 31.82 -21.25 -24.70
C GLU A 41 32.16 -21.97 -26.03
N PRO A 42 33.13 -21.47 -26.82
CA PRO A 42 33.47 -21.99 -28.15
C PRO A 42 33.79 -23.49 -28.19
N HIS A 43 34.28 -24.05 -27.08
CA HIS A 43 34.62 -25.47 -26.96
C HIS A 43 33.51 -26.31 -26.30
N GLY A 44 32.39 -25.69 -25.94
CA GLY A 44 31.19 -26.38 -25.44
C GLY A 44 31.30 -26.93 -24.03
N GLU A 45 32.39 -26.73 -23.29
CA GLU A 45 32.54 -27.25 -21.91
C GLU A 45 31.96 -26.30 -20.84
N GLY A 46 31.94 -25.01 -21.14
CA GLY A 46 31.42 -23.95 -20.26
C GLY A 46 30.02 -23.48 -20.67
N LEU A 47 29.19 -23.18 -19.66
CA LEU A 47 27.92 -22.47 -19.78
C LEU A 47 28.09 -21.05 -19.25
N VAL A 48 27.69 -20.05 -20.02
CA VAL A 48 27.71 -18.64 -19.62
C VAL A 48 26.39 -18.31 -18.92
N CYS A 49 26.46 -17.91 -17.65
CA CYS A 49 25.28 -17.49 -16.90
C CYS A 49 24.65 -16.23 -17.51
N SER A 50 23.40 -16.30 -17.96
CA SER A 50 22.70 -15.13 -18.53
C SER A 50 22.39 -14.02 -17.54
N PHE A 51 22.54 -14.25 -16.23
CA PHE A 51 22.27 -13.25 -15.19
C PHE A 51 23.53 -12.47 -14.77
N CYS A 52 24.68 -13.14 -14.64
CA CYS A 52 25.90 -12.53 -14.12
C CYS A 52 27.13 -12.70 -15.02
N SER A 53 26.94 -13.26 -16.22
CA SER A 53 27.97 -13.49 -17.25
C SER A 53 29.15 -14.39 -16.83
N LYS A 54 29.11 -14.99 -15.64
CA LYS A 54 30.14 -15.94 -15.18
C LYS A 54 29.98 -17.29 -15.88
N VAL A 55 31.10 -17.89 -16.23
CA VAL A 55 31.16 -19.23 -16.82
C VAL A 55 31.07 -20.29 -15.72
N SER A 56 30.32 -21.35 -15.96
CA SER A 56 30.21 -22.53 -15.09
C SER A 56 30.37 -23.79 -15.91
N ARG A 57 31.05 -24.81 -15.39
CA ARG A 57 31.28 -26.05 -16.15
C ARG A 57 30.01 -26.89 -16.21
N LYS A 58 29.74 -27.50 -17.37
CA LYS A 58 28.54 -28.35 -17.57
C LYS A 58 28.43 -29.51 -16.58
N ASN A 59 29.56 -30.10 -16.19
CA ASN A 59 29.62 -31.21 -15.24
C ASN A 59 29.54 -30.80 -13.76
N HIS A 60 29.58 -29.49 -13.46
CA HIS A 60 29.49 -28.95 -12.10
C HIS A 60 28.10 -28.40 -11.77
N LEU A 61 27.11 -28.60 -12.66
CA LEU A 61 25.72 -28.24 -12.40
C LEU A 61 25.18 -29.02 -11.20
N ARG A 62 24.58 -28.31 -10.25
CA ARG A 62 24.06 -28.92 -9.02
C ARG A 62 22.53 -28.84 -8.98
N PRO A 63 21.81 -29.97 -8.89
CA PRO A 63 20.38 -29.95 -8.57
C PRO A 63 20.15 -29.31 -7.20
N ASN A 64 19.32 -28.27 -7.14
CA ASN A 64 19.00 -27.58 -5.90
C ASN A 64 17.63 -28.02 -5.39
N ARG A 65 17.58 -29.24 -4.83
CA ARG A 65 16.35 -29.86 -4.32
C ARG A 65 15.71 -29.06 -3.18
N ARG A 66 16.52 -28.39 -2.33
CA ARG A 66 16.01 -27.55 -1.24
C ARG A 66 15.24 -26.35 -1.77
N LEU A 67 15.79 -25.66 -2.76
CA LEU A 67 15.09 -24.58 -3.45
C LEU A 67 13.82 -25.10 -4.14
N GLY A 68 13.91 -26.24 -4.83
CA GLY A 68 12.75 -26.89 -5.45
C GLY A 68 11.60 -27.17 -4.47
N GLN A 69 11.90 -27.75 -3.32
CA GLN A 69 10.92 -28.02 -2.25
C GLN A 69 10.28 -26.73 -1.72
N LEU A 70 11.07 -25.69 -1.47
CA LEU A 70 10.56 -24.38 -1.03
C LEU A 70 9.63 -23.77 -2.07
N VAL A 71 10.04 -23.78 -3.34
CA VAL A 71 9.23 -23.25 -4.46
C VAL A 71 7.93 -24.01 -4.59
N SER A 72 7.94 -25.35 -4.51
CA SER A 72 6.72 -26.15 -4.53
C SER A 72 5.79 -25.80 -3.36
N LYS A 73 6.33 -25.60 -2.16
CA LYS A 73 5.52 -25.20 -1.00
C LYS A 73 4.95 -23.79 -1.13
N VAL A 74 5.74 -22.84 -1.65
CA VAL A 74 5.26 -21.47 -1.94
C VAL A 74 4.14 -21.50 -2.98
N LYS A 75 4.28 -22.29 -4.04
CA LYS A 75 3.25 -22.49 -5.08
C LYS A 75 1.97 -23.11 -4.51
N GLU A 76 2.10 -24.08 -3.61
CA GLU A 76 0.95 -24.71 -2.92
C GLU A 76 0.21 -23.72 -2.01
N LEU A 77 0.94 -22.89 -1.27
CA LEU A 77 0.37 -21.89 -0.34
C LEU A 77 -0.12 -20.62 -1.05
N GLU A 78 0.24 -20.41 -2.32
CA GLU A 78 -0.08 -19.20 -3.07
C GLU A 78 -1.59 -18.86 -3.06
N PRO A 79 -2.52 -19.80 -3.30
CA PRO A 79 -3.95 -19.48 -3.29
C PRO A 79 -4.44 -19.02 -1.91
N GLN A 80 -3.90 -19.62 -0.84
CA GLN A 80 -4.26 -19.27 0.54
C GLN A 80 -3.74 -17.87 0.90
N LEU A 81 -2.48 -17.57 0.53
CA LEU A 81 -1.89 -16.25 0.72
C LEU A 81 -2.66 -15.18 -0.07
N ARG A 82 -3.05 -15.48 -1.32
CA ARG A 82 -3.89 -14.56 -2.12
C ARG A 82 -5.23 -14.30 -1.46
N ALA A 83 -5.90 -15.34 -0.96
CA ALA A 83 -7.20 -15.19 -0.30
C ALA A 83 -7.12 -14.33 0.97
N VAL A 84 -6.07 -14.48 1.77
CA VAL A 84 -5.87 -13.70 3.01
C VAL A 84 -5.40 -12.26 2.71
N LEU A 85 -4.64 -12.07 1.64
CA LEU A 85 -4.11 -10.77 1.21
C LEU A 85 -5.02 -10.04 0.23
N GLN A 86 -6.26 -10.50 0.05
CA GLN A 86 -7.29 -9.79 -0.70
C GLN A 86 -8.25 -9.10 0.27
N MET A 87 -8.69 -7.90 -0.11
CA MET A 87 -9.73 -7.19 0.62
C MET A 87 -10.99 -8.04 0.66
N ASN A 88 -11.58 -8.22 1.85
CA ASN A 88 -12.88 -8.86 1.96
C ASN A 88 -13.95 -7.87 1.46
N PRO A 89 -14.72 -8.18 0.40
CA PRO A 89 -15.70 -7.24 -0.15
C PRO A 89 -16.76 -6.78 0.87
N ARG A 90 -17.00 -7.58 1.93
CA ARG A 90 -17.92 -7.22 3.02
C ARG A 90 -17.47 -5.99 3.81
N MET A 91 -16.18 -5.64 3.78
CA MET A 91 -15.65 -4.43 4.43
C MET A 91 -16.31 -3.16 3.91
N ARG A 92 -16.68 -3.13 2.62
CA ARG A 92 -17.37 -1.97 1.99
C ARG A 92 -18.75 -1.68 2.61
N ARG A 93 -19.35 -2.63 3.35
CA ARG A 93 -20.62 -2.41 4.08
C ARG A 93 -20.46 -1.47 5.27
N PHE A 94 -19.24 -1.28 5.76
CA PHE A 94 -18.92 -0.39 6.88
C PHE A 94 -18.49 1.00 6.41
N ARG A 95 -18.89 1.37 5.18
CA ARG A 95 -18.47 2.64 4.60
C ARG A 95 -19.07 3.81 5.38
N VAL A 96 -18.20 4.74 5.77
CA VAL A 96 -18.57 5.94 6.52
C VAL A 96 -18.29 7.18 5.70
N ASP A 97 -19.09 8.22 5.90
CA ASP A 97 -18.85 9.52 5.28
C ASP A 97 -17.80 10.29 6.09
N VAL A 98 -16.59 10.37 5.55
CA VAL A 98 -15.47 11.11 6.16
C VAL A 98 -15.34 12.45 5.47
N THR A 99 -15.19 13.51 6.27
CA THR A 99 -14.89 14.87 5.80
C THR A 99 -13.71 15.44 6.58
N LEU A 100 -13.08 16.48 6.04
CA LEU A 100 -11.90 17.13 6.61
C LEU A 100 -12.30 18.13 7.70
N ASP A 101 -11.60 18.07 8.83
CA ASP A 101 -11.80 18.98 9.96
C ASP A 101 -10.95 20.24 9.79
N ALA A 102 -11.57 21.31 9.28
CA ALA A 102 -10.93 22.58 8.99
C ALA A 102 -10.27 23.25 10.21
N ASP A 103 -10.73 22.94 11.43
CA ASP A 103 -10.14 23.47 12.66
C ASP A 103 -8.80 22.80 12.98
N THR A 104 -8.56 21.60 12.45
CA THR A 104 -7.29 20.89 12.62
C THR A 104 -6.28 21.18 11.53
N ALA A 105 -6.75 21.60 10.35
CA ALA A 105 -5.93 21.76 9.16
C ALA A 105 -4.79 22.76 9.35
N ASN A 106 -3.56 22.36 9.03
CA ASN A 106 -2.45 23.30 8.96
C ASN A 106 -2.73 24.48 8.02
N ASN A 107 -2.14 25.64 8.34
CA ASN A 107 -2.39 26.85 7.56
C ASN A 107 -1.79 26.84 6.16
N PHE A 108 -0.97 25.87 5.74
CA PHE A 108 -0.61 25.74 4.32
C PHE A 108 -1.60 24.87 3.52
N LEU A 109 -2.55 24.22 4.19
CA LEU A 109 -3.52 23.36 3.53
C LEU A 109 -4.72 24.14 3.00
N ILE A 110 -5.02 23.93 1.73
CA ILE A 110 -6.26 24.39 1.09
C ILE A 110 -7.22 23.20 1.08
N LEU A 111 -8.47 23.45 1.45
CA LEU A 111 -9.54 22.45 1.51
C LEU A 111 -10.57 22.81 0.44
N SER A 112 -11.17 21.81 -0.21
CA SER A 112 -12.34 22.03 -1.06
C SER A 112 -13.57 22.44 -0.23
N ASP A 113 -14.55 23.07 -0.88
CA ASP A 113 -15.78 23.54 -0.24
C ASP A 113 -16.60 22.41 0.40
N ASP A 114 -16.57 21.21 -0.20
CA ASP A 114 -17.23 20.01 0.32
C ASP A 114 -16.43 19.30 1.42
N LEU A 115 -15.26 19.86 1.80
CA LEU A 115 -14.34 19.31 2.79
C LEU A 115 -13.92 17.86 2.49
N ARG A 116 -13.83 17.46 1.22
CA ARG A 116 -13.35 16.12 0.85
C ARG A 116 -11.97 16.11 0.22
N SER A 117 -11.49 17.22 -0.31
CA SER A 117 -10.16 17.31 -0.92
C SER A 117 -9.24 18.26 -0.17
N VAL A 118 -7.97 17.89 -0.07
CA VAL A 118 -6.92 18.70 0.56
C VAL A 118 -5.63 18.67 -0.25
N TRP A 119 -4.98 19.83 -0.39
CA TRP A 119 -3.66 19.96 -1.00
C TRP A 119 -2.84 21.04 -0.31
N CYS A 120 -1.52 20.98 -0.47
CA CYS A 120 -0.61 22.01 0.05
C CYS A 120 -0.55 23.19 -0.94
N GLY A 121 -0.90 24.38 -0.45
CA GLY A 121 -0.76 25.63 -1.19
C GLY A 121 0.57 26.35 -0.88
N PRO A 122 1.01 27.26 -1.77
CA PRO A 122 2.21 28.07 -1.53
C PRO A 122 1.98 29.18 -0.50
N ILE A 123 0.71 29.50 -0.20
CA ILE A 123 0.32 30.63 0.65
C ILE A 123 -0.30 30.10 1.94
N ARG A 124 0.18 30.66 3.05
CA ARG A 124 -0.40 30.43 4.38
C ARG A 124 -1.80 31.04 4.44
N GLN A 125 -2.78 30.20 4.72
CA GLN A 125 -4.16 30.55 5.05
C GLN A 125 -4.21 31.32 6.38
N ASN A 126 -5.05 32.34 6.45
CA ASN A 126 -5.23 33.18 7.64
C ASN A 126 -6.26 32.59 8.63
N ARG A 127 -6.21 31.27 8.86
CA ARG A 127 -7.09 30.63 9.86
C ARG A 127 -6.55 30.91 11.28
N PRO A 128 -7.44 31.10 12.28
CA PRO A 128 -7.03 31.40 13.64
C PRO A 128 -6.22 30.25 14.25
N ALA A 129 -5.30 30.59 15.15
CA ALA A 129 -4.58 29.61 15.94
C ALA A 129 -5.54 28.96 16.94
N LEU A 130 -5.66 27.63 16.87
CA LEU A 130 -6.45 26.81 17.78
C LEU A 130 -5.55 25.72 18.37
N PRO A 131 -5.74 25.30 19.63
CA PRO A 131 -5.00 24.15 20.18
C PRO A 131 -5.20 22.86 19.37
N SER A 132 -6.35 22.74 18.70
CA SER A 132 -6.69 21.64 17.80
C SER A 132 -6.00 21.69 16.44
N ARG A 133 -5.38 22.82 16.06
CA ARG A 133 -4.76 23.01 14.74
C ARG A 133 -3.31 22.53 14.73
N PHE A 134 -2.93 21.82 13.67
CA PHE A 134 -1.51 21.56 13.39
C PHE A 134 -0.80 22.85 12.99
N ASP A 135 0.12 23.34 13.81
CA ASP A 135 0.80 24.61 13.59
C ASP A 135 1.96 24.52 12.58
N LEU A 136 2.72 23.42 12.62
CA LEU A 136 3.93 23.22 11.83
C LEU A 136 3.81 22.07 10.82
N SER A 137 3.29 20.91 11.24
CA SER A 137 3.14 19.77 10.32
C SER A 137 1.98 20.00 9.34
N VAL A 138 2.24 19.81 8.04
CA VAL A 138 1.29 20.04 6.95
C VAL A 138 0.32 18.85 6.82
N CYS A 139 -0.57 18.72 7.79
CA CYS A 139 -1.56 17.64 7.87
C CYS A 139 -2.91 18.15 8.43
N VAL A 140 -3.93 17.30 8.33
CA VAL A 140 -5.31 17.57 8.75
C VAL A 140 -5.95 16.27 9.24
N LEU A 141 -6.87 16.38 10.20
CA LEU A 141 -7.70 15.25 10.66
C LEU A 141 -9.03 15.21 9.93
N GLY A 142 -9.63 14.02 9.84
CA GLY A 142 -11.00 13.85 9.38
C GLY A 142 -12.01 13.80 10.53
N THR A 143 -13.28 13.96 10.21
CA THR A 143 -14.43 13.62 11.04
C THR A 143 -15.15 12.40 10.44
N PRO A 144 -15.86 11.57 11.22
CA PRO A 144 -16.08 11.65 12.68
C PRO A 144 -14.88 11.12 13.51
N GLN A 145 -15.05 11.07 14.84
CA GLN A 145 -14.17 10.32 15.74
C GLN A 145 -14.72 8.91 15.94
N PHE A 146 -13.86 7.91 15.90
CA PHE A 146 -14.24 6.51 16.05
C PHE A 146 -13.84 5.99 17.42
N VAL A 147 -14.82 5.47 18.17
CA VAL A 147 -14.64 4.94 19.54
C VAL A 147 -14.99 3.45 19.66
N SER A 148 -15.69 2.89 18.68
CA SER A 148 -16.09 1.47 18.60
C SER A 148 -16.49 1.13 17.17
N GLY A 149 -16.64 -0.16 16.87
CA GLY A 149 -17.16 -0.66 15.62
C GLY A 149 -16.15 -0.74 14.48
N HIS A 150 -16.68 -0.94 13.28
CA HIS A 150 -15.92 -1.14 12.05
C HIS A 150 -16.24 0.01 11.09
N HIS A 151 -15.21 0.59 10.47
CA HIS A 151 -15.33 1.77 9.62
C HIS A 151 -14.44 1.63 8.39
N TYR A 152 -14.98 2.03 7.24
CA TYR A 152 -14.28 1.97 5.96
C TYR A 152 -14.39 3.29 5.20
N TRP A 153 -13.29 3.77 4.65
CA TRP A 153 -13.29 4.87 3.69
C TRP A 153 -12.19 4.69 2.66
N GLU A 154 -12.32 5.39 1.54
CA GLU A 154 -11.36 5.36 0.44
C GLU A 154 -10.81 6.76 0.20
N VAL A 155 -9.53 6.85 -0.12
CA VAL A 155 -8.85 8.11 -0.44
C VAL A 155 -8.20 7.96 -1.81
N ASP A 156 -8.58 8.84 -2.72
CA ASP A 156 -7.91 9.03 -4.00
C ASP A 156 -6.65 9.86 -3.79
N VAL A 157 -5.51 9.28 -4.15
CA VAL A 157 -4.17 9.88 -4.09
C VAL A 157 -3.66 10.26 -5.48
N GLY A 158 -4.44 9.99 -6.53
CA GLY A 158 -4.12 10.29 -7.91
C GLY A 158 -2.74 9.74 -8.33
N SER A 159 -1.95 10.61 -8.95
CA SER A 159 -0.55 10.32 -9.33
C SER A 159 0.46 10.70 -8.25
N SER A 160 0.02 11.18 -7.08
CA SER A 160 0.92 11.73 -6.07
C SER A 160 1.93 10.70 -5.58
N THR A 161 3.19 11.08 -5.60
CA THR A 161 4.32 10.24 -5.18
C THR A 161 4.70 10.43 -3.71
N GLU A 162 4.07 11.37 -3.01
CA GLU A 162 4.30 11.65 -1.59
C GLU A 162 2.99 11.93 -0.86
N TRP A 163 2.73 11.20 0.22
CA TRP A 163 1.59 11.42 1.10
C TRP A 163 1.68 10.53 2.33
N ASP A 164 0.90 10.86 3.36
CA ASP A 164 0.65 10.02 4.53
C ASP A 164 -0.85 9.90 4.77
N LEU A 165 -1.33 8.67 4.95
CA LEU A 165 -2.74 8.35 5.18
C LEU A 165 -2.88 7.36 6.33
N GLY A 166 -3.94 7.49 7.13
CA GLY A 166 -4.25 6.47 8.13
C GLY A 166 -5.14 7.01 9.24
N VAL A 167 -4.82 6.61 10.46
CA VAL A 167 -5.49 7.08 11.67
C VAL A 167 -4.50 7.54 12.72
N CYS A 168 -4.94 8.45 13.58
CA CYS A 168 -4.22 8.82 14.78
C CYS A 168 -5.14 8.87 15.99
N ARG A 169 -4.56 8.87 17.20
CA ARG A 169 -5.30 9.22 18.42
C ARG A 169 -5.89 10.62 18.28
N ASN A 170 -7.09 10.85 18.80
CA ASN A 170 -7.63 12.21 18.87
C ASN A 170 -6.76 13.13 19.75
N SER A 171 -6.04 12.54 20.71
CA SER A 171 -5.19 13.22 21.71
C SER A 171 -3.77 13.57 21.24
N VAL A 172 -3.37 13.22 20.00
CA VAL A 172 -1.98 13.46 19.54
C VAL A 172 -1.59 14.92 19.68
N CYS A 173 -0.31 15.17 19.98
CA CYS A 173 0.24 16.52 19.99
C CYS A 173 0.13 17.13 18.58
N ARG A 174 -0.40 18.36 18.52
CA ARG A 174 -0.60 19.09 17.27
C ARG A 174 0.31 20.31 17.14
N GLN A 175 1.12 20.56 18.16
CA GLN A 175 2.05 21.68 18.21
C GLN A 175 3.47 21.20 17.89
N GLY A 176 4.19 21.97 17.08
CA GLY A 176 5.51 21.63 16.58
C GLY A 176 5.52 20.49 15.58
N ARG A 177 6.71 19.91 15.39
CA ARG A 177 6.93 18.85 14.40
C ARG A 177 6.43 17.52 14.96
N ILE A 178 5.46 16.92 14.29
CA ILE A 178 5.01 15.56 14.63
C ILE A 178 5.98 14.51 14.10
N GLN A 179 6.14 13.43 14.85
CA GLN A 179 6.79 12.20 14.39
C GLN A 179 5.71 11.16 14.09
N LEU A 180 5.63 10.72 12.83
CA LEU A 180 4.71 9.65 12.44
C LEU A 180 5.25 8.30 12.92
N SER A 181 4.82 7.88 14.11
CA SER A 181 5.04 6.53 14.62
C SER A 181 3.84 6.04 15.43
N SER A 182 3.65 4.72 15.45
CA SER A 182 2.62 4.03 16.22
C SER A 182 2.78 4.25 17.73
N GLU A 183 4.02 4.37 18.23
CA GLU A 183 4.30 4.74 19.62
C GLU A 183 3.77 6.15 19.98
N GLN A 184 3.83 7.08 19.02
CA GLN A 184 3.29 8.44 19.16
C GLN A 184 1.79 8.53 18.81
N GLY A 185 1.13 7.40 18.57
CA GLY A 185 -0.31 7.35 18.28
C GLY A 185 -0.68 7.62 16.83
N PHE A 186 0.24 7.38 15.88
CA PHE A 186 -0.01 7.48 14.43
C PHE A 186 0.16 6.13 13.75
N TRP A 187 -0.91 5.60 13.16
CA TRP A 187 -0.91 4.37 12.38
C TRP A 187 -1.18 4.73 10.91
N THR A 188 -0.09 5.06 10.21
CA THR A 188 -0.14 5.65 8.87
C THR A 188 0.65 4.82 7.86
N LEU A 189 0.09 4.74 6.65
CA LEU A 189 0.76 4.32 5.44
C LEU A 189 1.32 5.57 4.73
N SER A 190 2.59 5.49 4.35
CA SER A 190 3.35 6.60 3.78
C SER A 190 3.91 6.22 2.40
N ARG A 191 3.78 7.10 1.40
CA ARG A 191 4.46 7.02 0.10
C ARG A 191 5.52 8.11 0.01
N ARG A 192 6.71 7.84 -0.55
CA ARG A 192 7.78 8.84 -0.76
C ARG A 192 8.43 8.66 -2.14
N ILE A 193 9.01 9.71 -2.73
CA ILE A 193 9.62 9.67 -4.08
C ILE A 193 10.64 8.53 -4.26
N ARG A 194 11.49 8.31 -3.25
CA ARG A 194 12.59 7.32 -3.30
C ARG A 194 12.31 6.03 -2.52
N CYS A 195 11.23 5.99 -1.73
CA CYS A 195 10.83 4.82 -0.95
C CYS A 195 9.41 4.46 -1.35
N CYS A 196 9.20 3.27 -1.93
CA CYS A 196 7.91 2.87 -2.49
C CYS A 196 6.79 3.15 -1.51
N PHE A 197 6.76 2.46 -0.37
CA PHE A 197 5.80 2.66 0.70
C PHE A 197 6.43 2.33 2.05
N SER A 198 5.83 2.80 3.14
CA SER A 198 6.21 2.40 4.49
C SER A 198 5.06 2.52 5.47
N ALA A 199 5.08 1.71 6.53
CA ALA A 199 4.18 1.83 7.66
C ALA A 199 4.91 2.46 8.84
N SER A 200 4.25 3.37 9.57
CA SER A 200 4.74 4.06 10.77
C SER A 200 4.91 3.15 12.01
N THR A 201 5.39 1.92 11.84
CA THR A 201 5.83 1.05 12.95
C THR A 201 7.11 1.58 13.59
N GLN A 202 7.52 0.99 14.72
CA GLN A 202 8.82 1.27 15.33
C GLN A 202 9.66 -0.03 15.39
N PRO A 203 10.77 -0.15 14.63
CA PRO A 203 11.23 0.75 13.58
C PRO A 203 10.26 0.78 12.38
N GLN A 204 10.38 1.79 11.53
CA GLN A 204 9.52 1.97 10.34
C GLN A 204 9.63 0.77 9.41
N THR A 205 8.50 0.19 8.99
CA THR A 205 8.48 -0.99 8.12
C THR A 205 8.44 -0.54 6.66
N PRO A 206 9.48 -0.80 5.85
CA PRO A 206 9.44 -0.54 4.42
C PRO A 206 8.51 -1.54 3.72
N LEU A 207 7.75 -1.07 2.75
CA LEU A 207 6.77 -1.84 2.00
C LEU A 207 7.04 -1.74 0.49
N CYS A 208 6.86 -2.85 -0.20
CA CYS A 208 6.96 -2.94 -1.66
C CYS A 208 5.63 -3.40 -2.27
N PRO A 209 4.58 -2.55 -2.27
CA PRO A 209 3.37 -2.84 -3.02
C PRO A 209 3.59 -2.64 -4.53
N ASP A 210 2.66 -3.13 -5.33
CA ASP A 210 2.62 -2.97 -6.79
C ASP A 210 2.60 -1.47 -7.19
N PRO A 211 3.17 -1.04 -8.32
CA PRO A 211 3.59 0.35 -8.52
C PRO A 211 2.46 1.35 -8.80
N ILE A 212 1.21 0.90 -8.93
CA ILE A 212 0.08 1.77 -9.29
C ILE A 212 -0.97 1.72 -8.17
N VAL A 213 -0.73 2.48 -7.11
CA VAL A 213 -1.77 2.82 -6.10
C VAL A 213 -2.25 4.23 -6.40
N ARG A 214 -3.49 4.37 -6.89
CA ARG A 214 -4.16 5.67 -7.04
C ARG A 214 -5.27 5.85 -6.01
N ARG A 215 -5.75 4.75 -5.42
CA ARG A 215 -6.74 4.79 -4.35
C ARG A 215 -6.41 3.82 -3.23
N VAL A 216 -6.48 4.33 -2.01
CA VAL A 216 -6.23 3.55 -0.79
C VAL A 216 -7.54 3.37 -0.03
N GLY A 217 -7.92 2.11 0.20
CA GLY A 217 -8.97 1.75 1.15
C GLY A 217 -8.41 1.62 2.54
N ILE A 218 -9.07 2.20 3.53
CA ILE A 218 -8.70 2.14 4.93
C ILE A 218 -9.84 1.50 5.70
N PHE A 219 -9.56 0.37 6.34
CA PHE A 219 -10.52 -0.36 7.18
C PHE A 219 -10.04 -0.32 8.63
N LEU A 220 -10.80 0.36 9.48
CA LEU A 220 -10.58 0.46 10.91
C LEU A 220 -11.54 -0.46 11.64
N ASP A 221 -11.01 -1.41 12.39
CA ASP A 221 -11.73 -2.27 13.33
C ASP A 221 -11.30 -1.84 14.74
N VAL A 222 -12.12 -0.98 15.37
CA VAL A 222 -11.82 -0.43 16.69
C VAL A 222 -11.98 -1.51 17.77
N ASP A 223 -12.91 -2.43 17.57
CA ASP A 223 -13.28 -3.44 18.56
C ASP A 223 -12.14 -4.47 18.75
N VAL A 224 -11.46 -4.85 17.66
CA VAL A 224 -10.28 -5.74 17.69
C VAL A 224 -8.96 -4.96 17.73
N GLY A 225 -9.00 -3.66 17.48
CA GLY A 225 -7.82 -2.80 17.52
C GLY A 225 -6.90 -2.97 16.31
N ASN A 226 -7.48 -3.00 15.10
CA ASN A 226 -6.76 -3.13 13.84
C ASN A 226 -7.06 -1.97 12.89
N VAL A 227 -6.05 -1.55 12.11
CA VAL A 227 -6.28 -0.73 10.91
C VAL A 227 -5.55 -1.33 9.73
N SER A 228 -6.28 -1.57 8.64
CA SER A 228 -5.80 -2.24 7.43
C SER A 228 -5.90 -1.32 6.22
N PHE A 229 -4.92 -1.43 5.33
CA PHE A 229 -4.77 -0.62 4.12
C PHE A 229 -4.81 -1.50 2.88
N TYR A 230 -5.54 -1.06 1.86
CA TYR A 230 -5.75 -1.82 0.62
C TYR A 230 -5.53 -0.93 -0.61
N CYS A 231 -4.93 -1.50 -1.64
CA CYS A 231 -4.87 -0.95 -2.98
C CYS A 231 -6.20 -1.28 -3.66
N ILE A 232 -7.01 -0.28 -4.02
CA ILE A 232 -8.37 -0.53 -4.51
C ILE A 232 -8.40 -1.03 -5.95
N GLU A 233 -7.40 -0.68 -6.75
CA GLU A 233 -7.30 -1.07 -8.16
C GLU A 233 -7.28 -2.58 -8.37
N ASN A 234 -6.65 -3.32 -7.45
CA ASN A 234 -6.51 -4.77 -7.49
C ASN A 234 -6.99 -5.45 -6.19
N GLU A 235 -7.64 -4.68 -5.31
CA GLU A 235 -8.12 -5.10 -3.99
C GLU A 235 -7.05 -5.77 -3.13
N ALA A 236 -5.77 -5.49 -3.38
CA ALA A 236 -4.66 -6.10 -2.68
C ALA A 236 -4.42 -5.45 -1.31
N HIS A 237 -4.19 -6.27 -0.30
CA HIS A 237 -3.72 -5.84 1.00
C HIS A 237 -2.32 -5.20 0.89
N ILE A 238 -2.18 -4.04 1.53
CA ILE A 238 -0.92 -3.31 1.63
C ILE A 238 -0.27 -3.58 3.00
N PHE A 239 -1.01 -3.29 4.08
CA PHE A 239 -0.50 -3.41 5.44
C PHE A 239 -1.63 -3.44 6.48
N THR A 240 -1.40 -4.06 7.64
CA THR A 240 -2.29 -3.99 8.80
C THR A 240 -1.48 -3.68 10.06
N PHE A 241 -1.87 -2.64 10.78
CA PHE A 241 -1.47 -2.48 12.17
C PHE A 241 -2.43 -3.23 13.07
N THR A 242 -1.88 -3.82 14.13
CA THR A 242 -2.63 -4.53 15.17
C THR A 242 -2.27 -3.96 16.54
N GLY A 243 -3.10 -4.22 17.55
CA GLY A 243 -2.84 -3.74 18.91
C GLY A 243 -3.02 -2.23 19.08
N LEU A 244 -3.97 -1.63 18.35
CA LEU A 244 -4.38 -0.25 18.59
C LEU A 244 -4.96 -0.13 20.01
N PRO A 245 -4.76 1.02 20.69
CA PRO A 245 -5.18 1.20 22.08
C PRO A 245 -6.70 1.16 22.20
N ALA A 246 -7.20 0.37 23.16
CA ALA A 246 -8.62 0.28 23.45
C ALA A 246 -9.14 1.54 24.16
N GLY A 247 -10.38 1.94 23.84
CA GLY A 247 -11.10 3.01 24.55
C GLY A 247 -10.66 4.44 24.23
N GLU A 248 -9.69 4.64 23.35
CA GLU A 248 -9.25 5.97 22.93
C GLU A 248 -9.85 6.35 21.56
N PRO A 249 -10.49 7.53 21.41
CA PRO A 249 -11.04 7.95 20.13
C PRO A 249 -9.96 8.09 19.05
N LEU A 250 -10.20 7.50 17.89
CA LEU A 250 -9.34 7.59 16.71
C LEU A 250 -9.93 8.55 15.68
N ARG A 251 -9.06 9.19 14.91
CA ARG A 251 -9.41 10.14 13.85
C ARG A 251 -8.73 9.72 12.55
N PRO A 252 -9.39 9.84 11.38
CA PRO A 252 -8.70 9.81 10.09
C PRO A 252 -7.58 10.85 10.05
N PHE A 253 -6.47 10.51 9.43
CA PHE A 253 -5.29 11.35 9.30
C PHE A 253 -4.89 11.47 7.82
N PHE A 254 -4.61 12.70 7.38
CA PHE A 254 -4.22 13.01 6.00
C PHE A 254 -3.06 14.01 5.97
N ALA A 255 -2.01 13.70 5.20
CA ALA A 255 -0.95 14.65 4.87
C ALA A 255 -0.63 14.56 3.35
N PRO A 256 -0.93 15.61 2.56
CA PRO A 256 -0.60 15.66 1.13
C PRO A 256 0.90 15.88 0.87
N SER A 257 1.33 15.86 -0.39
CA SER A 257 2.70 16.14 -0.80
C SER A 257 3.13 17.60 -0.53
N ILE A 258 4.45 17.81 -0.34
CA ILE A 258 5.07 19.12 -0.12
C ILE A 258 6.39 19.20 -0.90
N PRO A 259 6.62 20.19 -1.79
CA PRO A 259 5.63 21.04 -2.46
C PRO A 259 4.84 20.22 -3.52
N PRO A 260 3.78 20.78 -4.12
CA PRO A 260 3.14 20.15 -5.28
C PRO A 260 4.16 20.01 -6.41
N ASN A 261 4.51 18.77 -6.79
CA ASN A 261 5.57 18.47 -7.77
C ASN A 261 5.00 18.45 -9.20
N GLY A 262 4.30 19.53 -9.59
CA GLY A 262 3.62 19.62 -10.89
C GLY A 262 2.37 18.74 -11.04
N ASP A 263 2.15 17.80 -10.13
CA ASP A 263 0.85 17.20 -9.84
C ASP A 263 0.10 18.09 -8.82
N GLN A 264 -1.23 18.04 -8.80
CA GLN A 264 -2.00 18.83 -7.82
C GLN A 264 -1.71 18.41 -6.37
N GLY A 265 -1.03 17.27 -6.14
CA GLY A 265 -0.65 16.78 -4.82
C GLY A 265 -1.83 16.53 -3.88
N ALA A 266 -3.04 16.51 -4.43
CA ALA A 266 -4.28 16.50 -3.67
C ALA A 266 -4.62 15.09 -3.18
N LEU A 267 -5.16 15.03 -1.97
CA LEU A 267 -5.83 13.86 -1.43
C LEU A 267 -7.32 14.13 -1.47
N SER A 268 -8.10 13.22 -2.05
CA SER A 268 -9.57 13.35 -2.13
C SER A 268 -10.26 12.16 -1.47
N ILE A 269 -11.08 12.41 -0.47
CA ILE A 269 -11.90 11.38 0.18
C ILE A 269 -13.04 11.00 -0.75
N CYS A 270 -13.16 9.71 -1.06
CA CYS A 270 -14.21 9.24 -1.95
C CYS A 270 -15.57 9.21 -1.20
N PRO A 271 -16.64 9.79 -1.77
CA PRO A 271 -17.95 9.92 -1.12
C PRO A 271 -18.57 8.55 -0.80
N ALA A 272 -19.11 8.38 0.39
CA ALA A 272 -19.95 7.22 0.69
C ALA A 272 -21.17 7.23 -0.25
N MET A 273 -21.32 6.20 -1.09
CA MET A 273 -22.49 6.11 -1.98
C MET A 273 -23.75 6.08 -1.13
N HIS A 274 -24.61 7.09 -1.24
CA HIS A 274 -25.97 6.98 -0.77
C HIS A 274 -26.73 6.07 -1.73
N LEU A 275 -27.41 5.05 -1.22
CA LEU A 275 -28.28 4.14 -1.97
C LEU A 275 -29.45 4.84 -2.72
N GLY A 276 -29.54 6.18 -2.66
CA GLY A 276 -30.57 6.99 -3.32
C GLY A 276 -30.18 7.57 -4.69
N ASP A 277 -28.91 7.52 -5.09
CA ASP A 277 -28.44 8.10 -6.39
C ASP A 277 -28.32 7.05 -7.51
N ALA A 278 -28.81 5.83 -7.29
CA ALA A 278 -29.09 4.91 -8.39
C ALA A 278 -30.31 5.45 -9.15
N GLY A 279 -30.08 6.40 -10.05
CA GLY A 279 -31.08 6.86 -11.01
C GLY A 279 -31.68 5.65 -11.74
N PRO A 280 -32.97 5.71 -12.11
CA PRO A 280 -33.65 4.57 -12.72
C PRO A 280 -32.89 4.16 -13.97
N SER A 281 -32.36 2.93 -13.97
CA SER A 281 -31.85 2.29 -15.17
C SER A 281 -33.00 2.19 -16.16
N ASP A 282 -32.93 2.97 -17.24
CA ASP A 282 -33.78 2.85 -18.41
C ASP A 282 -33.66 1.43 -18.98
N GLN A 283 -34.55 0.56 -18.51
CA GLN A 283 -34.89 -0.69 -19.14
C GLN A 283 -36.41 -0.70 -19.27
N GLN A 284 -36.90 -0.19 -20.41
CA GLN A 284 -38.03 -0.76 -21.15
C GLN A 284 -38.39 0.17 -22.31
N ARG A 285 -37.93 -0.18 -23.52
CA ARG A 285 -38.69 -0.03 -24.77
C ARG A 285 -38.04 -0.83 -25.90
N GLU A 286 -38.13 -2.15 -25.78
CA GLU A 286 -38.27 -3.02 -26.95
C GLU A 286 -39.42 -4.01 -26.64
N ASP A 287 -40.26 -4.23 -27.65
CA ASP A 287 -41.32 -5.23 -27.81
C ASP A 287 -42.70 -5.03 -27.13
N ARG A 288 -43.55 -4.22 -27.78
CA ARG A 288 -44.75 -4.67 -28.51
C ARG A 288 -45.47 -3.55 -29.25
#